data_AF-A0A1I1VIE5-F1
#
_entry.id   AF-A0A1I1VIE5-F1
#
_cell.length_a   1.000
_cell.length_b   1.000
_cell.length_c   1.000
_cell.angle_alpha   90.00
_cell.angle_beta   90.00
_cell.angle_gamma   90.00
#
_symmetry.space_group_name_H-M   'P 1'
#
loop_
_entity.id
_entity.type
_entity.pdbx_description
1 polymer ?
#
loop_
_entity_poly.entity_id
_entity_poly.type
_entity_poly.pdbx_seq_one_letter_code
_entity_poly.pdbx_strand_id
1 'polypeptide(L)'
;MVRYLAGQGFTVFMISWSNLTAEQRDPSLEDYRRRGVMAALDAVQAIVPDVPIHAVGSCLGGTILAIVASTMARDGDRRLASVMLMAAQVDFAEACELLLFLDESQVAFLEDLMWEQGYLDRPQMARAFATNRAEDLIWTRAVRRYFLGRQDVPTDLGVWLSDTTRMGSVRPWATRAAV
;
A
#
# COMPACT_ATOMS: atom_id res chain seq x y z
N MET A 1 -2.31 4.97 -16.83
CA MET A 1 -1.61 6.15 -16.27
C MET A 1 -0.16 6.24 -16.71
N VAL A 2 0.72 5.31 -16.33
CA VAL A 2 2.18 5.35 -16.62
C VAL A 2 2.47 5.60 -18.10
N ARG A 3 1.96 4.74 -18.99
CA ARG A 3 2.10 4.91 -20.45
C ARG A 3 1.60 6.26 -20.95
N TYR A 4 0.50 6.75 -20.36
CA TYR A 4 -0.06 8.05 -20.74
C TYR A 4 0.87 9.19 -20.36
N LEU A 5 1.36 9.24 -19.11
CA LEU A 5 2.30 10.26 -18.65
C LEU A 5 3.62 10.24 -19.44
N ALA A 6 4.17 9.06 -19.70
CA ALA A 6 5.34 8.91 -20.56
C ALA A 6 5.07 9.45 -21.98
N GLY A 7 3.90 9.16 -22.54
CA GLY A 7 3.46 9.70 -23.84
C GLY A 7 3.16 11.20 -23.84
N GLN A 8 2.98 11.83 -22.68
CA GLN A 8 2.87 13.29 -22.53
C GLN A 8 4.24 13.97 -22.33
N GLY A 9 5.35 13.23 -22.36
CA GLY A 9 6.70 13.77 -22.23
C GLY A 9 7.26 13.82 -20.81
N PHE A 10 6.56 13.24 -19.82
CA PHE A 10 7.10 13.12 -18.46
C PHE A 10 8.14 11.98 -18.39
N THR A 11 9.24 12.20 -17.68
CA THR A 11 10.11 11.12 -17.22
C THR A 11 9.46 10.42 -16.03
N VAL A 12 8.99 9.20 -16.24
CA VAL A 12 8.23 8.45 -15.22
C VAL A 12 9.11 7.41 -14.55
N PHE A 13 9.29 7.55 -13.24
CA PHE A 13 9.88 6.53 -12.37
C PHE A 13 8.79 5.83 -11.57
N MET A 14 9.02 4.56 -11.21
CA MET A 14 8.09 3.76 -10.43
C MET A 14 8.84 2.96 -9.36
N ILE A 15 8.26 2.89 -8.17
CA ILE A 15 8.74 1.99 -7.12
C ILE A 15 8.06 0.63 -7.33
N SER A 16 8.87 -0.39 -7.60
CA SER A 16 8.42 -1.79 -7.59
C SER A 16 8.76 -2.39 -6.22
N TRP A 17 7.74 -2.64 -5.40
CA TRP A 17 7.93 -3.16 -4.05
C TRP A 17 8.30 -4.64 -4.08
N SER A 18 9.36 -5.00 -3.36
CA SER A 18 9.77 -6.39 -3.21
C SER A 18 8.76 -7.18 -2.38
N ASN A 19 8.51 -8.43 -2.80
CA ASN A 19 7.74 -9.38 -2.03
C ASN A 19 8.64 -9.98 -0.95
N LEU A 20 8.25 -9.88 0.33
CA LEU A 20 9.13 -10.22 1.43
C LEU A 20 9.43 -11.73 1.48
N THR A 21 10.70 -12.06 1.69
CA THR A 21 11.15 -13.43 1.98
C THR A 21 11.16 -13.69 3.49
N ALA A 22 11.28 -14.95 3.88
CA ALA A 22 11.37 -15.33 5.30
C ALA A 22 12.59 -14.74 6.01
N GLU A 23 13.61 -14.25 5.29
CA GLU A 23 14.74 -13.54 5.88
C GLU A 23 14.46 -12.05 6.13
N GLN A 24 13.39 -11.49 5.56
CA GLN A 24 13.02 -10.07 5.64
C GLN A 24 11.83 -9.85 6.59
N ARG A 25 11.84 -10.50 7.76
CA ARG A 25 10.66 -10.62 8.65
C ARG A 25 10.10 -9.29 9.15
N ASP A 26 10.91 -8.27 9.44
CA ASP A 26 10.40 -7.12 10.22
C ASP A 26 10.70 -5.74 9.59
N PRO A 27 10.23 -5.42 8.36
CA PRO A 27 10.31 -4.05 7.86
C PRO A 27 9.33 -3.17 8.63
N SER A 28 9.86 -2.21 9.38
CA SER A 28 9.04 -1.18 10.01
C SER A 28 8.46 -0.22 8.97
N LEU A 29 7.41 0.54 9.34
CA LEU A 29 6.91 1.61 8.47
C LEU A 29 8.02 2.63 8.12
N GLU A 30 8.97 2.85 9.04
CA GLU A 30 10.12 3.71 8.82
C GLU A 30 11.08 3.15 7.76
N ASP A 31 11.16 1.82 7.60
CA ASP A 31 11.91 1.19 6.52
C ASP A 31 11.30 1.48 5.16
N TYR A 32 9.97 1.39 5.04
CA TYR A 32 9.27 1.78 3.80
C TYR A 32 9.49 3.25 3.47
N ARG A 33 9.50 4.12 4.50
CA ARG A 33 9.80 5.54 4.33
C ARG A 33 11.23 5.77 3.84
N ARG A 34 12.24 5.23 4.54
CA ARG A 34 13.67 5.49 4.28
C ARG A 34 14.21 4.69 3.10
N ARG A 35 14.06 3.37 3.12
CA ARG A 35 14.62 2.45 2.13
C ARG A 35 13.74 2.30 0.89
N GLY A 36 12.47 2.67 0.99
CA GLY A 36 11.54 2.74 -0.13
C GLY A 36 11.52 4.12 -0.77
N VAL A 37 10.71 5.02 -0.20
CA VAL A 37 10.40 6.30 -0.86
C VAL A 37 11.59 7.26 -0.88
N MET A 38 12.27 7.48 0.24
CA MET A 38 13.41 8.41 0.28
C MET A 38 14.56 7.93 -0.61
N ALA A 39 14.91 6.64 -0.56
CA ALA A 39 15.91 6.06 -1.45
C ALA A 39 15.55 6.19 -2.93
N ALA A 40 14.26 6.05 -3.28
CA ALA A 40 13.79 6.29 -4.64
C ALA A 40 13.94 7.77 -5.06
N LEU A 41 13.61 8.72 -4.17
CA LEU A 41 13.81 10.15 -4.44
C LEU A 41 15.29 10.49 -4.63
N ASP A 42 16.17 9.91 -3.81
CA ASP A 42 17.62 10.08 -3.93
C ASP A 42 18.14 9.53 -5.27
N ALA A 43 17.67 8.34 -5.67
CA ALA A 43 18.04 7.74 -6.96
C ALA A 43 17.52 8.57 -8.15
N VAL A 44 16.28 9.06 -8.09
CA VAL A 44 15.71 9.94 -9.13
C VAL A 44 16.52 11.22 -9.26
N GLN A 45 16.89 11.85 -8.15
CA GLN A 45 17.68 13.08 -8.19
C GLN A 45 19.12 12.85 -8.66
N ALA A 46 19.69 11.66 -8.44
CA ALA A 46 20.98 11.29 -8.98
C ALA A 46 20.93 11.09 -10.51
N ILE A 47 19.82 10.58 -11.05
CA ILE A 47 19.62 10.37 -12.50
C ILE A 47 19.24 11.67 -13.19
N VAL A 48 18.37 12.47 -12.56
CA VAL A 48 17.86 13.74 -13.08
C VAL A 48 18.12 14.83 -12.03
N PRO A 49 19.34 15.41 -12.00
CA PRO A 49 19.71 16.42 -11.01
C PRO A 49 18.94 17.73 -11.23
N ASP A 50 18.75 18.48 -10.14
CA ASP A 50 18.16 19.83 -10.12
C ASP A 50 16.73 19.97 -10.70
N VAL A 51 16.03 18.85 -10.88
CA VAL A 51 14.62 18.84 -11.31
C VAL A 51 13.71 18.49 -10.14
N PRO A 52 12.75 19.36 -9.79
CA PRO A 52 11.73 19.05 -8.78
C PRO A 52 10.85 17.85 -9.18
N ILE A 53 10.49 17.03 -8.20
CA ILE A 53 9.78 15.77 -8.41
C ILE A 53 8.28 15.95 -8.17
N HIS A 54 7.46 15.47 -9.12
CA HIS A 54 6.01 15.33 -8.95
C HIS A 54 5.71 13.91 -8.47
N ALA A 55 5.32 13.76 -7.20
CA ALA A 55 5.06 12.45 -6.59
C ALA A 55 3.59 12.06 -6.66
N VAL A 56 3.32 10.79 -6.98
CA VAL A 56 1.97 10.21 -7.01
C VAL A 56 1.95 8.96 -6.14
N GLY A 57 1.00 8.90 -5.21
CA GLY A 57 0.80 7.76 -4.32
C GLY A 57 -0.62 7.20 -4.45
N SER A 58 -0.74 5.87 -4.51
CA SER A 58 -2.02 5.17 -4.65
C SER A 58 -2.25 4.22 -3.46
N CYS A 59 -3.47 4.20 -2.91
CA CYS A 59 -3.85 3.38 -1.77
C CYS A 59 -2.85 3.55 -0.60
N LEU A 60 -2.35 2.45 -0.02
CA LEU A 60 -1.34 2.49 1.05
C LEU A 60 -0.06 3.23 0.65
N GLY A 61 0.33 3.16 -0.63
CA GLY A 61 1.47 3.93 -1.14
C GLY A 61 1.25 5.44 -1.03
N GLY A 62 0.00 5.90 -1.09
CA GLY A 62 -0.35 7.30 -0.84
C GLY A 62 -0.31 7.67 0.64
N THR A 63 -0.72 6.78 1.55
CA THR A 63 -0.54 6.98 3.00
C THR A 63 0.95 7.14 3.35
N ILE A 64 1.81 6.25 2.83
CA ILE A 64 3.26 6.32 3.03
C ILE A 64 3.81 7.63 2.43
N LEU A 65 3.38 8.01 1.22
CA LEU A 65 3.81 9.26 0.58
C LEU A 65 3.40 10.50 1.39
N ALA A 66 2.22 10.51 2.01
CA ALA A 66 1.78 11.61 2.87
C ALA A 66 2.68 11.75 4.12
N ILE A 67 3.06 10.63 4.73
CA ILE A 67 4.01 10.60 5.86
C ILE A 67 5.38 11.14 5.42
N VAL A 68 5.87 10.68 4.26
CA VAL A 68 7.14 11.15 3.68
C VAL A 68 7.10 12.66 3.44
N ALA A 69 6.08 13.16 2.74
CA ALA A 69 5.95 14.58 2.43
C ALA A 69 5.88 15.45 3.68
N SER A 70 5.16 15.00 4.71
CA SER A 70 5.09 15.69 6.01
C SER A 70 6.44 15.71 6.72
N THR A 71 7.19 14.61 6.65
CA THR A 71 8.53 14.50 7.23
C THR A 71 9.53 15.41 6.48
N MET A 72 9.48 15.43 5.15
CA MET A 72 10.29 16.31 4.31
C MET A 72 10.02 17.78 4.61
N ALA A 73 8.74 18.16 4.76
CA ALA A 73 8.37 19.53 5.13
C ALA A 73 8.93 19.94 6.50
N ARG A 74 8.86 19.05 7.51
CA ARG A 74 9.45 19.27 8.83
C ARG A 74 10.97 19.45 8.76
N ASP A 75 11.64 18.65 7.94
CA ASP A 75 13.11 18.60 7.84
C ASP A 75 13.66 19.62 6.81
N GLY A 76 12.80 20.37 6.13
CA GLY A 76 13.18 21.40 5.15
C GLY A 76 13.58 20.87 3.76
N ASP A 77 13.27 19.61 3.45
CA ASP A 77 13.52 19.02 2.12
C ASP A 77 12.45 19.47 1.12
N ARG A 78 12.88 20.17 0.05
CA ARG A 78 12.01 20.83 -0.93
C ARG A 78 12.05 20.18 -2.32
N ARG A 79 12.53 18.95 -2.42
CA ARG A 79 12.65 18.24 -3.72
C ARG A 79 11.30 17.89 -4.36
N LEU A 80 10.22 17.84 -3.59
CA LEU A 80 8.86 17.61 -4.11
C LEU A 80 8.23 18.92 -4.61
N ALA A 81 7.88 18.99 -5.90
CA ALA A 81 7.11 20.09 -6.47
C ALA A 81 5.60 19.93 -6.24
N SER A 82 5.09 18.70 -6.32
CA SER A 82 3.69 18.40 -6.03
C SER A 82 3.53 16.99 -5.49
N VAL A 83 2.44 16.79 -4.73
CA VAL A 83 2.02 15.48 -4.23
C VAL A 83 0.59 15.22 -4.67
N MET A 84 0.35 14.09 -5.32
CA MET A 84 -0.98 13.62 -5.71
C MET A 84 -1.29 12.32 -4.98
N LEU A 85 -2.43 12.27 -4.30
CA LEU A 85 -2.90 11.11 -3.55
C LEU A 85 -4.15 10.53 -4.22
N MET A 86 -4.07 9.27 -4.65
CA MET A 86 -5.16 8.57 -5.34
C MET A 86 -5.73 7.47 -4.45
N ALA A 87 -6.99 7.61 -4.04
CA ALA A 87 -7.67 6.66 -3.16
C ALA A 87 -6.81 6.27 -1.93
N ALA A 88 -6.08 7.24 -1.39
CA ALA A 88 -5.20 7.05 -0.26
C ALA A 88 -5.83 7.65 0.98
N GLN A 89 -5.76 6.91 2.08
CA GLN A 89 -6.31 7.33 3.35
C GLN A 89 -5.20 7.95 4.20
N VAL A 90 -5.44 9.17 4.67
CA VAL A 90 -4.53 9.93 5.55
C VAL A 90 -5.14 10.21 6.92
N ASP A 91 -6.47 10.23 7.00
CA ASP A 91 -7.23 10.26 8.24
C ASP A 91 -7.94 8.90 8.41
N PHE A 92 -7.68 8.24 9.53
CA PHE A 92 -8.20 6.93 9.88
C PHE A 92 -9.30 6.99 10.95
N ALA A 93 -9.79 8.18 11.32
CA ALA A 93 -10.86 8.34 12.30
C ALA A 93 -12.13 7.56 11.92
N GLU A 94 -12.46 7.51 10.63
CA GLU A 94 -13.48 6.63 10.07
C GLU A 94 -12.84 5.70 9.03
N ALA A 95 -12.05 4.74 9.50
CA ALA A 95 -11.38 3.74 8.64
C ALA A 95 -12.33 2.66 8.10
N CYS A 96 -13.33 3.09 7.31
CA CYS A 96 -14.23 2.23 6.54
C CYS A 96 -14.93 1.14 7.39
N GLU A 97 -15.72 0.25 6.77
CA GLU A 97 -16.32 -0.90 7.49
C GLU A 97 -15.26 -1.86 8.08
N LEU A 98 -13.98 -1.67 7.75
CA LEU A 98 -12.85 -2.41 8.32
C LEU A 98 -12.79 -2.31 9.85
N LEU A 99 -13.16 -1.17 10.44
CA LEU A 99 -13.26 -1.00 11.90
C LEU A 99 -14.42 -1.78 12.54
N LEU A 100 -15.45 -2.16 11.77
CA LEU A 100 -16.56 -2.97 12.28
C LEU A 100 -16.18 -4.45 12.47
N PHE A 101 -15.04 -4.88 11.88
CA PHE A 101 -14.57 -6.25 11.93
C PHE A 101 -13.22 -6.43 12.65
N LEU A 102 -12.59 -5.34 13.10
CA LEU A 102 -11.34 -5.34 13.86
C LEU A 102 -11.64 -5.04 15.34
N ASP A 103 -11.67 -6.10 16.15
CA ASP A 103 -11.66 -6.00 17.61
C ASP A 103 -10.21 -6.02 18.14
N GLU A 104 -9.94 -5.44 19.30
CA GLU A 104 -8.60 -5.42 19.92
C GLU A 104 -8.04 -6.84 20.09
N SER A 105 -8.92 -7.82 20.33
CA SER A 105 -8.56 -9.23 20.40
C SER A 105 -8.07 -9.83 19.06
N GLN A 106 -8.61 -9.35 17.93
CA GLN A 106 -8.20 -9.77 16.59
C GLN A 106 -6.85 -9.17 16.21
N VAL A 107 -6.61 -7.91 16.61
CA VAL A 107 -5.31 -7.24 16.42
C VAL A 107 -4.23 -7.91 17.27
N ALA A 108 -4.50 -8.19 18.55
CA ALA A 108 -3.57 -8.91 19.42
C ALA A 108 -3.27 -10.33 18.90
N PHE A 109 -4.27 -11.04 18.39
CA PHE A 109 -4.07 -12.35 17.77
C PHE A 109 -3.23 -12.26 16.49
N LEU A 110 -3.44 -11.24 15.66
CA LEU A 110 -2.59 -10.97 14.49
C LEU A 110 -1.16 -10.63 14.91
N GLU A 111 -0.98 -9.82 15.95
CA GLU A 111 0.33 -9.48 16.51
C GLU A 111 1.06 -10.72 17.04
N ASP A 112 0.38 -11.62 17.76
CA ASP A 112 0.94 -12.89 18.26
C ASP A 112 1.31 -13.84 17.11
N LEU A 113 0.45 -13.94 16.09
CA LEU A 113 0.73 -14.78 14.92
C LEU A 113 1.89 -14.21 14.08
N MET A 114 1.97 -12.89 13.98
CA MET A 114 3.09 -12.16 13.37
C MET A 114 4.37 -12.29 14.22
N TRP A 115 4.27 -12.40 15.53
CA TRP A 115 5.39 -12.63 16.44
C TRP A 115 6.02 -14.01 16.25
N GLU A 116 5.22 -15.06 16.02
CA GLU A 116 5.72 -16.41 15.77
C GLU A 116 6.21 -16.61 14.32
N GLN A 117 5.50 -16.08 13.32
CA GLN A 117 5.79 -16.35 11.91
C GLN A 117 6.62 -15.27 11.21
N GLY A 118 6.66 -14.05 11.74
CA GLY A 118 7.38 -12.89 11.20
C GLY A 118 6.84 -12.34 9.87
N TYR A 119 5.72 -12.86 9.35
CA TYR A 119 5.00 -12.30 8.20
C TYR A 119 3.56 -12.80 8.21
N LEU A 120 2.67 -12.09 7.51
CA LEU A 120 1.30 -12.53 7.27
C LEU A 120 1.22 -13.33 5.96
N ASP A 121 0.76 -14.59 6.03
CA ASP A 121 0.70 -15.45 4.85
C ASP A 121 -0.52 -15.15 3.96
N ARG A 122 -0.38 -15.44 2.66
CA ARG A 122 -1.28 -15.02 1.57
C ARG A 122 -2.77 -15.38 1.77
N PRO A 123 -3.14 -16.57 2.28
CA PRO A 123 -4.55 -16.91 2.48
C PRO A 123 -5.22 -16.10 3.61
N GLN A 124 -4.44 -15.63 4.59
CA GLN A 124 -4.93 -14.92 5.76
C GLN A 124 -5.26 -13.47 5.44
N MET A 125 -4.40 -12.80 4.66
CA MET A 125 -4.73 -11.47 4.11
C MET A 125 -5.93 -11.53 3.15
N ALA A 126 -5.99 -12.55 2.28
CA ALA A 126 -7.08 -12.68 1.33
C ALA A 126 -8.45 -12.81 2.01
N ARG A 127 -8.56 -13.50 3.16
CA ARG A 127 -9.82 -13.61 3.92
C ARG A 127 -10.20 -12.32 4.65
N ALA A 128 -9.23 -11.57 5.15
CA ALA A 128 -9.49 -10.25 5.75
C ALA A 128 -9.98 -9.23 4.70
N PHE A 129 -9.39 -9.22 3.50
CA PHE A 129 -9.75 -8.27 2.43
C PHE A 129 -10.94 -8.70 1.57
N ALA A 130 -11.18 -10.00 1.35
CA ALA A 130 -12.29 -10.48 0.52
C ALA A 130 -13.66 -10.19 1.14
N THR A 131 -13.75 -10.13 2.47
CA THR A 131 -14.99 -9.80 3.18
C THR A 131 -15.37 -8.32 3.00
N ASN A 132 -14.38 -7.44 2.75
CA ASN A 132 -14.54 -5.99 2.61
C ASN A 132 -14.92 -5.51 1.19
N ARG A 133 -14.98 -6.41 0.20
CA ARG A 133 -15.43 -6.09 -1.17
C ARG A 133 -16.43 -7.10 -1.73
N ALA A 134 -17.18 -7.76 -0.86
CA ALA A 134 -18.16 -8.77 -1.27
C ALA A 134 -19.21 -8.21 -2.26
N GLU A 135 -19.60 -6.95 -2.09
CA GLU A 135 -20.60 -6.28 -2.92
C GLU A 135 -20.10 -6.01 -4.35
N ASP A 136 -18.87 -5.51 -4.53
CA ASP A 136 -18.33 -5.29 -5.88
C ASP A 136 -17.87 -6.58 -6.57
N LEU A 137 -17.29 -7.53 -5.83
CA LEU A 137 -16.70 -8.74 -6.41
C LEU A 137 -17.67 -9.93 -6.52
N ILE A 138 -18.66 -10.04 -5.64
CA ILE A 138 -19.63 -11.15 -5.61
C ILE A 138 -20.97 -10.70 -6.18
N TRP A 139 -21.54 -9.57 -5.71
CA TRP A 139 -22.89 -9.17 -6.12
C TRP A 139 -22.96 -8.67 -7.57
N THR A 140 -22.08 -7.75 -7.98
CA THR A 140 -22.04 -7.27 -9.38
C THR A 140 -21.77 -8.41 -10.38
N ARG A 141 -20.97 -9.40 -9.95
CA ARG A 141 -20.61 -10.57 -10.74
C ARG A 141 -21.77 -11.57 -10.82
N ALA A 142 -22.47 -11.81 -9.72
CA ALA A 142 -23.70 -12.59 -9.68
C ALA A 142 -24.79 -11.96 -10.54
N VAL A 143 -24.97 -10.63 -10.52
CA VAL A 143 -25.92 -9.92 -11.39
C VAL A 143 -25.55 -10.09 -12.87
N ARG A 144 -24.28 -9.90 -13.25
CA ARG A 144 -23.84 -10.08 -14.64
C ARG A 144 -24.01 -11.52 -15.14
N ARG A 145 -23.68 -12.50 -14.31
CA ARG A 145 -23.69 -13.90 -14.71
C ARG A 145 -25.09 -14.51 -14.70
N TYR A 146 -25.86 -14.24 -13.64
CA TYR A 146 -27.18 -14.86 -13.43
C TYR A 146 -28.30 -14.08 -14.12
N PHE A 147 -28.32 -12.74 -14.01
CA PHE A 147 -29.39 -11.93 -14.59
C PHE A 147 -29.12 -11.48 -16.03
N LEU A 148 -27.85 -11.25 -16.40
CA LEU A 148 -27.49 -10.77 -17.75
C LEU A 148 -26.91 -11.85 -18.66
N GLY A 149 -26.72 -13.08 -18.18
CA GLY A 149 -26.20 -14.21 -18.97
C GLY A 149 -24.78 -14.00 -19.51
N ARG A 150 -24.03 -13.03 -18.99
CA ARG A 150 -22.68 -12.72 -19.45
C ARG A 150 -21.67 -13.59 -18.71
N GLN A 151 -20.86 -14.33 -19.46
CA GLN A 151 -19.77 -15.12 -18.87
C GLN A 151 -18.68 -14.21 -18.31
N ASP A 152 -18.09 -14.63 -17.19
CA ASP A 152 -16.91 -13.97 -16.64
C ASP A 152 -15.69 -14.26 -17.51
N VAL A 153 -15.25 -13.25 -18.23
CA VAL A 153 -14.00 -13.30 -18.98
C VAL A 153 -12.87 -12.84 -18.04
N PRO A 154 -11.70 -13.51 -18.05
CA PRO A 154 -10.54 -13.00 -17.33
C PRO A 154 -10.27 -11.54 -17.74
N THR A 155 -10.15 -10.67 -16.75
CA THR A 155 -9.80 -9.26 -16.96
C THR A 155 -8.39 -9.02 -16.45
N ASP A 156 -7.70 -8.04 -17.02
CA ASP A 156 -6.37 -7.62 -16.55
C ASP A 156 -6.37 -7.29 -15.05
N LEU A 157 -7.45 -6.65 -14.57
CA LEU A 157 -7.65 -6.38 -13.14
C LEU A 157 -7.81 -7.66 -12.32
N GLY A 158 -8.54 -8.65 -12.84
CA GLY A 158 -8.68 -9.95 -12.18
C GLY A 158 -7.37 -10.72 -12.07
N VAL A 159 -6.54 -10.66 -13.12
CA VAL A 159 -5.19 -11.25 -13.10
C VAL A 159 -4.33 -10.54 -12.06
N TRP A 160 -4.31 -9.20 -12.06
CA TRP A 160 -3.57 -8.42 -11.08
C TRP A 160 -4.02 -8.68 -9.63
N LEU A 161 -5.34 -8.77 -9.37
CA LEU A 161 -5.88 -9.08 -8.04
C LEU A 161 -5.50 -10.49 -7.56
N SER A 162 -5.28 -11.44 -8.47
CA SER A 162 -4.85 -12.80 -8.11
C SER A 162 -3.37 -12.90 -7.77
N ASP A 163 -2.56 -11.92 -8.15
CA ASP A 163 -1.12 -11.85 -7.87
C ASP A 163 -0.83 -11.18 -6.52
N THR A 164 -0.95 -11.96 -5.45
CA THR A 164 -0.84 -11.47 -4.06
C THR A 164 0.61 -11.21 -3.62
N THR A 165 0.82 -10.11 -2.91
CA THR A 165 2.09 -9.77 -2.23
C THR A 165 2.03 -10.16 -0.74
N ARG A 166 3.17 -10.42 -0.11
CA ARG A 166 3.31 -10.64 1.34
C ARG A 166 3.65 -9.32 2.02
N MET A 167 3.14 -9.14 3.24
CA MET A 167 3.47 -8.00 4.11
C MET A 167 4.18 -8.52 5.37
N GLY A 168 5.25 -7.83 5.78
CA GLY A 168 6.09 -8.19 6.93
C GLY A 168 5.54 -7.61 8.22
N SER A 169 6.10 -8.01 9.36
CA SER A 169 5.57 -7.57 10.64
C SER A 169 5.84 -6.07 10.88
N VAL A 170 4.78 -5.30 11.14
CA VAL A 170 4.89 -3.90 11.57
C VAL A 170 4.78 -3.88 13.09
N ARG A 171 5.88 -3.58 13.80
CA ARG A 171 5.86 -3.47 15.27
C ARG A 171 4.93 -2.32 15.72
N PRO A 172 4.08 -2.53 16.74
CA PRO A 172 3.36 -1.45 17.40
C PRO A 172 4.32 -0.47 18.07
N TRP A 173 4.01 0.82 17.95
CA TRP A 173 4.72 1.94 18.59
C TRP A 173 4.63 1.93 20.13
N ALA A 174 3.79 1.06 20.72
CA ALA A 174 3.45 1.04 22.14
C ALA A 174 4.59 0.61 23.08
N THR A 175 5.65 -0.03 22.59
CA THR A 175 6.70 -0.62 23.45
C THR A 175 7.92 0.28 23.75
N ARG A 176 7.89 1.58 23.45
CA ARG A 176 9.00 2.51 23.80
C ARG A 176 8.67 3.61 24.81
N ALA A 177 7.49 3.60 25.42
CA ALA A 177 7.12 4.57 26.47
C ALA A 177 7.28 4.05 27.91
N ALA A 178 7.86 2.86 28.11
CA ALA A 178 8.08 2.30 29.43
C ALA A 178 9.43 1.58 29.50
N VAL A 179 10.54 2.34 29.48
CA VAL A 179 11.73 2.24 30.35
C VAL A 179 12.46 3.57 30.25
#